data_AF-A0A935LRC3-F1
#
_entry.id   AF-A0A935LRC3-F1
#
_cell.length_a   1.000
_cell.length_b   1.000
_cell.length_c   1.000
_cell.angle_alpha   90.00
_cell.angle_beta   90.00
_cell.angle_gamma   90.00
#
_symmetry.space_group_name_H-M   'P 1'
#
loop_
_entity.id
_entity.type
_entity.pdbx_description
1 polymer ?
#
loop_
_entity_poly.entity_id
_entity_poly.type
_entity_poly.pdbx_seq_one_letter_code
_entity_poly.pdbx_strand_id
1 'polypeptide(L)'
;MNFARLGCLTLLIALEGVLAAAPGKRYPRCMAGERAVPPDDCGGPHGYAQLLDIPAQPDDPEHAESLEWATSIKGRRDPFDPEAFGEQQIKFANPAPRLKQLLAHLASRR
;
A
#
# COMPACT_ATOMS: atom_id res chain seq x y z
N MET A 1 -13.58 2.04 -15.07
CA MET A 1 -13.19 1.44 -13.77
C MET A 1 -12.01 0.52 -14.03
N ASN A 2 -10.79 0.93 -13.68
CA ASN A 2 -9.59 0.11 -13.89
C ASN A 2 -9.12 -0.42 -12.54
N PHE A 3 -9.28 -1.72 -12.33
CA PHE A 3 -8.80 -2.43 -11.16
C PHE A 3 -7.33 -2.81 -11.40
N ALA A 4 -6.40 -2.14 -10.73
CA ALA A 4 -5.04 -2.62 -10.63
C ALA A 4 -4.99 -3.69 -9.53
N ARG A 5 -4.89 -4.97 -9.91
CA ARG A 5 -4.63 -6.07 -8.97
C ARG A 5 -3.13 -6.12 -8.68
N LEU A 6 -2.71 -5.50 -7.58
CA LEU A 6 -1.52 -5.96 -6.85
C LEU A 6 -2.02 -7.00 -5.83
N GLY A 7 -1.40 -8.18 -5.82
CA GLY A 7 -1.61 -9.32 -4.90
C GLY A 7 -2.84 -9.28 -3.99
N CYS A 8 -3.88 -10.07 -4.32
CA CYS A 8 -5.08 -10.39 -3.52
C CYS A 8 -5.94 -9.23 -2.95
N LEU A 9 -5.43 -8.01 -2.89
CA LEU A 9 -6.08 -6.83 -2.32
C LEU A 9 -6.67 -5.96 -3.42
N THR A 10 -7.87 -5.44 -3.18
CA THR A 10 -8.56 -4.55 -4.11
C THR A 10 -8.35 -3.11 -3.66
N LEU A 11 -7.64 -2.32 -4.47
CA LEU A 11 -7.51 -0.88 -4.26
C LEU A 11 -8.63 -0.15 -5.00
N LEU A 12 -9.47 0.57 -4.27
CA LEU A 12 -10.45 1.49 -4.84
C LEU A 12 -9.78 2.84 -5.10
N ILE A 13 -9.91 3.35 -6.34
CA ILE A 13 -9.43 4.68 -6.71
C ILE A 13 -10.65 5.54 -7.03
N ALA A 14 -10.88 6.55 -6.20
CA ALA A 14 -11.91 7.56 -6.40
C ALA A 14 -11.27 8.92 -6.73
N LEU A 15 -11.81 9.63 -7.72
CA LEU A 15 -11.42 11.00 -8.00
C LEU A 15 -12.31 11.94 -7.18
N GLU A 16 -11.74 12.61 -6.20
CA GLU A 16 -12.48 13.53 -5.32
C GLU A 16 -12.51 14.97 -5.84
N GLY A 17 -11.52 15.37 -6.64
CA GLY A 17 -11.47 16.71 -7.19
C GLY A 17 -10.34 16.93 -8.20
N VAL A 18 -10.48 17.99 -9.00
CA VAL A 18 -9.46 18.44 -9.96
C VAL A 18 -9.12 19.89 -9.62
N LEU A 19 -7.87 20.14 -9.25
CA LEU A 19 -7.38 21.44 -8.82
C LEU A 19 -6.22 21.89 -9.71
N ALA A 20 -5.97 23.19 -9.75
CA ALA A 20 -4.78 23.73 -10.38
C ALA A 20 -3.51 23.26 -9.65
N ALA A 21 -2.46 22.96 -10.41
CA ALA A 21 -1.18 22.57 -9.83
C ALA A 21 -0.59 23.72 -9.01
N ALA A 22 -0.17 23.43 -7.78
CA ALA A 22 0.42 24.43 -6.91
C ALA A 22 1.84 24.81 -7.41
N PRO A 23 2.16 26.12 -7.52
CA PRO A 23 3.48 26.57 -7.96
C PRO A 23 4.61 25.99 -7.11
N GLY A 24 5.67 25.53 -7.77
CA GLY A 24 6.88 25.01 -7.11
C GLY A 24 6.71 23.66 -6.39
N LYS A 25 5.56 22.99 -6.48
CA LYS A 25 5.35 21.67 -5.89
C LYS A 25 5.73 20.55 -6.88
N ARG A 26 6.37 19.51 -6.36
CA ARG A 26 6.64 18.25 -7.08
C ARG A 26 5.51 17.26 -6.84
N TYR A 27 5.11 16.54 -7.87
CA TYR A 27 4.05 15.53 -7.82
C TYR A 27 4.57 14.18 -8.35
N PRO A 28 3.96 13.04 -7.95
CA PRO A 28 2.84 12.89 -7.02
C PRO A 28 3.23 13.14 -5.55
N ARG A 29 2.22 13.38 -4.70
CA ARG A 29 2.37 13.58 -3.25
C ARG A 29 1.31 12.78 -2.51
N CYS A 30 1.71 12.12 -1.44
CA CYS A 30 0.79 11.69 -0.39
C CYS A 30 0.50 12.95 0.44
N MET A 31 -0.77 13.20 0.75
CA MET A 31 -1.21 14.32 1.58
C MET A 31 -1.79 13.85 2.92
N ALA A 32 -2.22 12.59 2.98
CA ALA A 32 -2.81 11.93 4.12
C ALA A 32 -2.86 10.42 3.86
N GLY A 33 -3.00 9.65 4.93
CA GLY A 33 -3.25 8.22 4.93
C GLY A 33 -3.37 7.74 6.38
N GLU A 34 -3.82 6.50 6.54
CA GLU A 34 -4.00 5.88 7.84
C GLU A 34 -3.65 4.40 7.75
N ARG A 35 -3.21 3.86 8.90
CA ARG A 35 -2.87 2.45 9.10
C ARG A 35 -1.71 1.97 8.23
N ALA A 36 -1.14 0.85 8.62
CA ALA A 36 -0.11 0.20 7.85
C ALA A 36 -0.72 -0.49 6.62
N VAL A 37 0.02 -0.46 5.51
CA VAL A 37 -0.31 -1.30 4.35
C VAL A 37 -0.19 -2.77 4.78
N PRO A 38 -1.17 -3.62 4.43
CA PRO A 38 -1.08 -5.05 4.67
C PRO A 38 0.23 -5.60 4.09
N PRO A 39 0.92 -6.49 4.81
CA PRO A 39 2.15 -7.06 4.28
C PRO A 39 1.95 -7.78 2.95
N ASP A 40 2.96 -7.71 2.08
CA ASP A 40 2.96 -8.49 0.85
C ASP A 40 2.79 -9.98 1.18
N ASP A 41 2.04 -10.68 0.34
CA ASP A 41 1.77 -12.12 0.46
C ASP A 41 1.09 -12.56 1.77
N CYS A 42 0.43 -11.65 2.50
CA CYS A 42 -0.36 -11.98 3.71
C CYS A 42 -1.62 -12.84 3.47
N GLY A 43 -1.82 -13.43 2.28
CA GLY A 43 -3.00 -14.25 1.98
C GLY A 43 -4.28 -13.45 1.72
N GLY A 44 -4.18 -12.14 1.44
CA GLY A 44 -5.32 -11.28 1.13
C GLY A 44 -6.11 -10.83 2.36
N PRO A 45 -7.37 -10.38 2.20
CA PRO A 45 -8.14 -9.80 3.30
C PRO A 45 -8.32 -10.73 4.50
N HIS A 46 -8.46 -12.04 4.24
CA HIS A 46 -8.64 -13.03 5.31
C HIS A 46 -7.35 -13.27 6.10
N GLY A 47 -6.22 -13.48 5.43
CA GLY A 47 -4.94 -13.66 6.13
C GLY A 47 -4.46 -12.38 6.81
N TYR A 48 -4.79 -11.19 6.26
CA TYR A 48 -4.57 -9.94 6.98
C TYR A 48 -5.44 -9.83 8.25
N ALA A 49 -6.71 -10.27 8.21
CA ALA A 49 -7.55 -10.27 9.41
C ALA A 49 -6.98 -11.19 10.50
N GLN A 50 -6.52 -12.39 10.13
CA GLN A 50 -5.84 -13.30 11.06
C GLN A 50 -4.60 -12.65 11.68
N LEU A 51 -3.80 -11.93 10.87
CA LEU A 51 -2.62 -11.19 11.34
C LEU A 51 -2.97 -10.14 12.41
N LEU A 52 -4.10 -9.45 12.27
CA LEU A 52 -4.57 -8.45 13.23
C LEU A 52 -5.05 -9.08 14.55
N ASP A 53 -5.52 -10.32 14.52
CA ASP A 53 -6.05 -11.03 15.68
C ASP A 53 -4.96 -11.72 16.52
N ILE A 54 -3.75 -11.91 15.97
CA ILE A 54 -2.61 -12.53 16.67
C ILE A 54 -2.41 -11.90 18.05
N PRO A 55 -2.21 -10.57 18.23
CA PRO A 55 -1.90 -10.00 19.54
C PRO A 55 -2.96 -10.24 20.63
N ALA A 56 -4.18 -10.68 20.27
CA ALA A 56 -5.27 -10.95 21.19
C ALA A 56 -5.28 -12.40 21.76
N GLN A 57 -4.43 -13.32 21.27
CA GLN A 57 -4.44 -14.75 21.66
C GLN A 57 -3.04 -15.32 21.95
N PRO A 58 -2.35 -14.85 23.01
CA PRO A 58 -0.97 -15.23 23.31
C PRO A 58 -0.75 -16.70 23.69
N ASP A 59 -1.82 -17.43 24.05
CA ASP A 59 -1.76 -18.82 24.52
C ASP A 59 -2.00 -19.87 23.39
N ASP A 60 -2.20 -19.44 22.15
CA ASP A 60 -2.39 -20.33 21.00
C ASP A 60 -1.03 -20.76 20.41
N PRO A 61 -0.73 -22.07 20.22
CA PRO A 61 0.51 -22.51 19.58
C PRO A 61 0.70 -21.96 18.14
N GLU A 62 -0.37 -21.69 17.38
CA GLU A 62 -0.30 -21.08 16.04
C GLU A 62 0.04 -19.57 16.12
N HIS A 63 -0.11 -18.95 17.29
CA HIS A 63 0.26 -17.55 17.54
C HIS A 63 1.77 -17.31 17.43
N ALA A 64 2.58 -18.26 17.91
CA ALA A 64 4.04 -18.10 17.95
C ALA A 64 4.63 -18.04 16.53
N GLU A 65 4.21 -18.97 15.65
CA GLU A 65 4.67 -19.02 14.27
C GLU A 65 4.17 -17.81 13.46
N SER A 66 2.91 -17.41 13.70
CA SER A 66 2.32 -16.26 13.01
C SER A 66 2.95 -14.93 13.44
N LEU A 67 3.33 -14.79 14.71
CA LEU A 67 4.06 -13.63 15.24
C LEU A 67 5.50 -13.60 14.74
N GLU A 68 6.18 -14.75 14.68
CA GLU A 68 7.51 -14.86 14.07
C GLU A 68 7.46 -14.50 12.58
N TRP A 69 6.44 -14.94 11.85
CA TRP A 69 6.22 -14.53 10.47
C TRP A 69 5.97 -13.01 10.36
N ALA A 70 5.07 -12.46 11.18
CA ALA A 70 4.75 -11.03 11.21
C ALA A 70 5.95 -10.14 11.54
N THR A 71 6.86 -10.63 12.38
CA THR A 71 8.10 -9.93 12.76
C THR A 71 9.25 -10.17 11.78
N SER A 72 9.22 -11.25 11.00
CA SER A 72 10.21 -11.58 9.96
C SER A 72 9.86 -11.06 8.56
N ILE A 73 8.75 -10.32 8.40
CA ILE A 73 8.36 -9.75 7.12
C ILE A 73 9.49 -8.88 6.57
N LYS A 74 9.96 -9.30 5.39
CA LYS A 74 11.17 -8.82 4.73
C LYS A 74 11.15 -7.29 4.57
N GLY A 75 12.15 -6.62 5.15
CA GLY A 75 12.36 -5.17 4.98
C GLY A 75 11.94 -4.29 6.16
N ARG A 76 11.43 -4.87 7.26
CA ARG A 76 11.24 -4.15 8.53
C ARG A 76 12.20 -4.63 9.61
N ARG A 77 12.63 -3.69 10.46
CA ARG A 77 13.49 -3.96 11.63
C ARG A 77 12.68 -4.11 12.91
N ASP A 78 11.48 -3.54 12.91
CA ASP A 78 10.55 -3.49 14.02
C ASP A 78 9.33 -4.38 13.73
N PRO A 79 8.63 -4.87 14.77
CA PRO A 79 7.40 -5.63 14.62
C PRO A 79 6.36 -4.91 13.75
N PHE A 80 5.51 -5.68 13.07
CA PHE A 80 4.38 -5.12 12.34
C PHE A 80 3.42 -4.42 13.31
N ASP A 81 3.28 -3.11 13.16
CA ASP A 81 2.25 -2.30 13.81
C ASP A 81 1.17 -1.95 12.78
N PRO A 82 -0.08 -2.42 12.95
CA PRO A 82 -1.17 -2.17 12.02
C PRO A 82 -1.62 -0.70 11.96
N GLU A 83 -1.30 0.10 12.98
CA GLU A 83 -1.68 1.50 13.06
C GLU A 83 -0.57 2.45 12.58
N ALA A 84 0.62 1.92 12.29
CA ALA A 84 1.75 2.71 11.83
C ALA A 84 1.52 3.28 10.42
N PHE A 85 1.48 4.61 10.33
CA PHE A 85 1.50 5.36 9.07
C PHE A 85 2.41 6.59 9.17
N GLY A 86 3.22 6.83 8.14
CA GLY A 86 4.14 7.96 8.08
C GLY A 86 4.20 8.60 6.70
N GLU A 87 3.49 9.70 6.50
CA GLU A 87 3.40 10.42 5.22
C GLU A 87 4.79 10.78 4.65
N GLN A 88 5.71 11.22 5.52
CA GLN A 88 7.07 11.63 5.12
C GLN A 88 7.94 10.47 4.63
N GLN A 89 7.57 9.23 4.94
CA GLN A 89 8.31 8.04 4.52
C GLN A 89 7.93 7.60 3.10
N ILE A 90 6.84 8.14 2.54
CA ILE A 90 6.35 7.77 1.21
C ILE A 90 7.25 8.33 0.12
N LYS A 91 7.85 7.43 -0.67
CA LYS A 91 8.72 7.76 -1.79
C LYS A 91 8.05 7.36 -3.09
N PHE A 92 7.86 8.35 -3.97
CA PHE A 92 7.30 8.11 -5.30
C PHE A 92 8.40 7.99 -6.35
N ALA A 93 8.25 7.00 -7.23
CA ALA A 93 9.05 6.91 -8.45
C ALA A 93 8.69 8.05 -9.42
N ASN A 94 9.65 8.47 -10.26
CA ASN A 94 9.42 9.49 -11.28
C ASN A 94 8.25 9.06 -12.21
N PRO A 95 7.16 9.86 -12.30
CA PRO A 95 5.99 9.50 -13.11
C PRO A 95 6.16 9.78 -14.61
N ALA A 96 7.11 10.64 -15.01
CA ALA A 96 7.25 11.12 -16.39
C ALA A 96 7.40 9.99 -17.45
N PRO A 97 8.18 8.91 -17.20
CA PRO A 97 8.29 7.82 -18.18
C PRO A 97 6.95 7.13 -18.45
N ARG A 98 6.16 6.87 -17.40
CA ARG A 98 4.85 6.21 -17.51
C ARG A 98 3.84 7.11 -18.22
N LEU A 99 3.85 8.41 -17.93
CA LEU A 99 3.00 9.39 -18.63
C LEU A 99 3.32 9.45 -20.13
N LYS A 100 4.61 9.47 -20.50
CA LYS A 100 5.05 9.46 -21.90
C LYS A 100 4.53 8.22 -22.64
N GLN A 101 4.62 7.04 -22.02
CA GLN A 101 4.11 5.79 -22.59
C GLN A 101 2.59 5.82 -22.78
N LEU A 102 1.84 6.31 -21.79
CA LEU A 102 0.39 6.44 -21.87
C LEU A 102 -0.03 7.39 -23.00
N LEU A 103 0.61 8.55 -23.12
CA LEU A 103 0.29 9.53 -24.17
C LEU A 103 0.57 8.97 -25.57
N ALA A 104 1.70 8.27 -25.75
CA ALA A 104 2.01 7.61 -27.02
C ALA A 104 0.95 6.55 -27.38
N HIS A 105 0.53 5.75 -26.40
CA HIS A 105 -0.51 4.74 -26.57
C HIS A 105 -1.88 5.34 -26.93
N LEU A 106 -2.26 6.45 -26.29
CA LEU A 106 -3.51 7.15 -26.60
C LEU A 106 -3.48 7.79 -27.99
N ALA A 107 -2.32 8.32 -28.41
CA ALA A 107 -2.14 8.87 -29.74
C ALA A 107 -2.21 7.80 -30.83
N SER A 108 -1.72 6.58 -30.59
CA SER A 108 -1.81 5.47 -31.54
C SER A 108 -3.19 4.80 -31.63
N ARG A 109 -4.14 5.21 -30.77
CA ARG A 109 -5.51 4.67 -30.72
C ARG A 109 -6.57 5.66 -31.24
N ARG A 110 -6.15 6.80 -31.78
CA ARG A 110 -6.98 7.73 -32.55
C ARG A 110 -6.71 7.54 -34.03
#